data_AF-A0A1V3J5U1-F1
#
_entry.id   AF-A0A1V3J5U1-F1
#
_cell.length_a   1.000
_cell.length_b   1.000
_cell.length_c   1.000
_cell.angle_alpha   90.00
_cell.angle_beta   90.00
_cell.angle_gamma   90.00
#
_symmetry.space_group_name_H-M   'P 1'
#
loop_
_entity.id
_entity.type
_entity.pdbx_description
1 polymer ?
#
loop_
_entity_poly.entity_id
_entity_poly.type
_entity_poly.pdbx_seq_one_letter_code
_entity_poly.pdbx_strand_id
1 'polypeptide(L)'
;MCHHKKLNIYLLYFSSLSFFSIPLYAKNVQSFVNSEEGSINEGIVRYVETGGELRALTEDKSTQDAKDLGNSIEFEVYRVDENSSSRSVFVSAAGICKGFNGDYGVDFTNFTNHYISRNDDSQYYGGITGASIYRKHDPNNMQYVPIYAIKNHQLEKEIREREMKKTKDIVREKIYTGEQLLNKTICKAGKK
;
A
#
# COMPACT_ATOMS: atom_id res chain seq x y z
N MET A 1 54.90 55.65 3.88
CA MET A 1 54.39 54.31 3.51
C MET A 1 53.14 54.02 4.33
N CYS A 2 51.96 54.13 3.73
CA CYS A 2 50.69 53.63 4.26
C CYS A 2 49.82 53.26 3.06
N HIS A 3 49.74 51.96 2.77
CA HIS A 3 48.91 51.40 1.69
C HIS A 3 47.45 51.36 2.17
N HIS A 4 46.61 52.28 1.68
CA HIS A 4 45.16 52.11 1.78
C HIS A 4 44.67 51.24 0.62
N LYS A 5 44.44 49.96 0.94
CA LYS A 5 43.77 48.99 0.06
C LYS A 5 42.35 49.47 -0.25
N LYS A 6 41.99 49.49 -1.54
CA LYS A 6 40.60 49.62 -2.01
C LYS A 6 39.80 48.41 -1.49
N LEU A 7 38.82 48.67 -0.63
CA LEU A 7 37.84 47.68 -0.20
C LEU A 7 36.69 47.69 -1.22
N ASN A 8 36.69 46.71 -2.12
CA ASN A 8 35.61 46.53 -3.10
C ASN A 8 34.45 45.81 -2.38
N ILE A 9 33.42 46.57 -2.01
CA ILE A 9 32.20 46.02 -1.39
C ILE A 9 31.34 45.45 -2.52
N TYR A 10 31.35 44.12 -2.66
CA TYR A 10 30.38 43.41 -3.49
C TYR A 10 29.05 43.32 -2.75
N LEU A 11 28.08 44.14 -3.16
CA LEU A 11 26.67 43.99 -2.82
C LEU A 11 26.14 42.72 -3.50
N LEU A 12 26.09 41.60 -2.77
CA LEU A 12 25.34 40.42 -3.18
C LEU A 12 23.85 40.71 -2.95
N TYR A 13 23.15 40.99 -4.05
CA TYR A 13 21.70 40.95 -4.11
C TYR A 13 21.24 39.50 -3.84
N PHE A 14 20.77 39.22 -2.62
CA PHE A 14 19.90 38.07 -2.37
C PHE A 14 18.48 38.47 -2.78
N SER A 15 18.11 38.17 -4.03
CA SER A 15 16.70 38.15 -4.43
C SER A 15 16.02 36.98 -3.72
N SER A 16 15.40 37.27 -2.59
CA SER A 16 14.37 36.41 -2.01
C SER A 16 13.10 36.48 -2.86
N LEU A 17 12.30 35.42 -2.77
CA LEU A 17 10.96 35.21 -3.36
C LEU A 17 10.91 34.50 -4.72
N SER A 18 11.49 33.30 -4.79
CA SER A 18 10.83 32.22 -5.53
C SER A 18 9.82 31.57 -4.58
N PHE A 19 8.58 32.09 -4.61
CA PHE A 19 7.42 31.29 -4.19
C PHE A 19 7.33 30.10 -5.14
N PHE A 20 7.96 28.99 -4.77
CA PHE A 20 7.52 27.70 -5.27
C PHE A 20 6.15 27.46 -4.63
N SER A 21 5.12 27.95 -5.30
CA SER A 21 3.76 27.48 -5.13
C SER A 21 3.81 25.99 -5.40
N ILE A 22 3.87 25.18 -4.35
CA ILE A 22 3.57 23.76 -4.46
C ILE A 22 2.18 23.71 -5.10
N PRO A 23 1.99 23.08 -6.27
CA PRO A 23 0.64 22.81 -6.71
C PRO A 23 0.03 21.93 -5.64
N LEU A 24 -0.91 22.50 -4.88
CA LEU A 24 -1.81 21.77 -4.02
C LEU A 24 -2.49 20.78 -4.95
N TYR A 25 -2.04 19.51 -4.93
CA TYR A 25 -2.71 18.44 -5.65
C TYR A 25 -4.02 18.22 -4.88
N ALA A 26 -5.02 19.03 -5.21
CA ALA A 26 -6.40 18.75 -4.87
C ALA A 26 -6.70 17.41 -5.55
N LYS A 27 -6.63 16.31 -4.78
CA LYS A 27 -7.22 15.04 -5.17
C LYS A 27 -8.72 15.30 -5.28
N ASN A 28 -9.18 15.63 -6.47
CA ASN A 28 -10.56 15.39 -6.84
C ASN A 28 -10.75 13.87 -6.85
N VAL A 29 -11.11 13.30 -5.70
CA VAL A 29 -11.66 11.95 -5.64
C VAL A 29 -13.04 12.06 -6.24
N GLN A 30 -13.14 11.84 -7.55
CA GLN A 30 -14.42 11.74 -8.19
C GLN A 30 -15.02 10.38 -7.84
N SER A 31 -15.94 10.38 -6.88
CA SER A 31 -16.80 9.24 -6.59
C SER A 31 -17.77 9.06 -7.75
N PHE A 32 -17.45 8.16 -8.67
CA PHE A 32 -18.43 7.66 -9.63
C PHE A 32 -19.18 6.51 -8.98
N VAL A 33 -20.34 6.84 -8.41
CA VAL A 33 -21.37 5.89 -8.01
C VAL A 33 -22.05 5.43 -9.30
N ASN A 34 -21.82 4.20 -9.72
CA ASN A 34 -22.76 3.50 -10.59
C ASN A 34 -23.54 2.54 -9.70
N SER A 35 -24.79 2.92 -9.47
CA SER A 35 -25.80 2.11 -8.79
C SER A 35 -26.52 1.31 -9.88
N GLU A 36 -26.31 0.00 -9.93
CA GLU A 36 -27.25 -0.97 -10.50
C GLU A 36 -27.03 -2.34 -9.82
N GLU A 37 -28.12 -3.06 -9.66
CA GLU A 37 -28.42 -3.99 -8.56
C GLU A 37 -27.56 -5.27 -8.48
N GLY A 38 -27.22 -5.65 -7.24
CA GLY A 38 -27.06 -7.05 -6.84
C GLY A 38 -25.63 -7.55 -6.57
N SER A 39 -25.40 -7.94 -5.31
CA SER A 39 -24.32 -8.82 -4.82
C SER A 39 -22.96 -8.18 -4.47
N ILE A 40 -22.85 -7.83 -3.18
CA ILE A 40 -21.65 -7.73 -2.32
C ILE A 40 -20.61 -6.67 -2.71
N ASN A 41 -20.46 -5.66 -1.84
CA ASN A 41 -19.41 -4.63 -1.89
C ASN A 41 -17.99 -5.24 -2.01
N GLU A 42 -17.50 -5.41 -3.23
CA GLU A 42 -16.10 -5.74 -3.52
C GLU A 42 -15.38 -4.45 -3.94
N GLY A 43 -14.61 -3.88 -3.02
CA GLY A 43 -13.85 -2.65 -3.30
C GLY A 43 -12.94 -2.80 -4.52
N ILE A 44 -12.89 -1.77 -5.37
CA ILE A 44 -12.06 -1.77 -6.59
C ILE A 44 -10.60 -2.01 -6.21
N VAL A 45 -10.05 -3.15 -6.63
CA VAL A 45 -8.63 -3.49 -6.43
C VAL A 45 -7.80 -2.75 -7.46
N ARG A 46 -6.95 -1.85 -6.99
CA ARG A 46 -6.00 -1.11 -7.82
C ARG A 46 -4.58 -1.59 -7.58
N TYR A 47 -3.77 -1.60 -8.63
CA TYR A 47 -2.38 -2.02 -8.57
C TYR A 47 -1.45 -1.03 -9.26
N VAL A 48 -0.18 -1.08 -8.88
CA VAL A 48 0.91 -0.31 -9.50
C VAL A 48 2.04 -1.28 -9.83
N GLU A 49 2.46 -1.27 -11.09
CA GLU A 49 3.70 -1.90 -11.55
C GLU A 49 4.89 -0.96 -11.31
N THR A 50 6.09 -1.51 -11.13
CA THR A 50 7.32 -0.73 -10.87
C THR A 50 7.48 0.45 -11.84
N GLY A 51 7.37 1.68 -11.33
CA GLY A 51 7.52 2.93 -12.09
C GLY A 51 6.28 3.44 -12.83
N GLY A 52 5.09 2.86 -12.61
CA GLY A 52 3.88 3.12 -13.42
C GLY A 52 2.72 3.86 -12.74
N GLU A 53 1.64 4.03 -13.53
CA GLU A 53 0.35 4.60 -13.13
C GLU A 53 -0.55 3.58 -12.39
N LEU A 54 -1.52 4.08 -11.63
CA LEU A 54 -2.49 3.27 -10.90
C LEU A 54 -3.50 2.62 -11.85
N ARG A 55 -3.52 1.29 -11.93
CA ARG A 55 -4.43 0.50 -12.79
C ARG A 55 -5.46 -0.26 -11.96
N ALA A 56 -6.61 -0.57 -12.56
CA ALA A 56 -7.64 -1.38 -11.92
C ALA A 56 -7.60 -2.82 -12.48
N LEU A 57 -7.75 -3.83 -11.62
CA LEU A 57 -7.95 -5.21 -12.05
C LEU A 57 -9.43 -5.39 -12.45
N THR A 58 -9.73 -5.25 -13.75
CA THR A 58 -11.07 -5.50 -14.31
C THR A 58 -11.07 -6.78 -15.12
N GLU A 59 -12.16 -7.56 -15.11
CA GLU A 59 -12.20 -8.91 -15.73
C GLU A 59 -11.79 -8.94 -17.22
N ASP A 60 -12.09 -7.88 -17.97
CA ASP A 60 -11.81 -7.72 -19.40
C ASP A 60 -10.31 -7.55 -19.73
N LYS A 61 -9.55 -6.89 -18.85
CA LYS A 61 -8.09 -6.67 -18.97
C LYS A 61 -7.27 -7.56 -18.05
N SER A 62 -7.93 -8.19 -17.09
CA SER A 62 -7.32 -8.98 -16.01
C SER A 62 -6.41 -10.09 -16.53
N THR A 63 -6.65 -10.67 -17.70
CA THR A 63 -5.84 -11.82 -18.17
C THR A 63 -4.43 -11.42 -18.59
N GLN A 64 -4.26 -10.32 -19.32
CA GLN A 64 -2.94 -9.81 -19.71
C GLN A 64 -2.27 -9.11 -18.52
N ASP A 65 -3.01 -8.26 -17.80
CA ASP A 65 -2.50 -7.60 -16.60
C ASP A 65 -2.06 -8.61 -15.52
N ALA A 66 -2.83 -9.68 -15.27
CA ALA A 66 -2.44 -10.74 -14.35
C ALA A 66 -1.17 -11.47 -14.82
N LYS A 67 -1.00 -11.65 -16.13
CA LYS A 67 0.19 -12.29 -16.68
C LYS A 67 1.43 -11.40 -16.48
N ASP A 68 1.29 -10.11 -16.72
CA ASP A 68 2.39 -9.13 -16.56
C ASP A 68 2.76 -9.01 -15.08
N LEU A 69 1.77 -8.86 -14.19
CA LEU A 69 1.96 -8.91 -12.74
C LEU A 69 2.54 -10.23 -12.25
N GLY A 70 2.15 -11.34 -12.86
CA GLY A 70 2.67 -12.66 -12.52
C GLY A 70 4.14 -12.85 -12.88
N ASN A 71 4.62 -12.13 -13.89
CA ASN A 71 6.02 -12.18 -14.35
C ASN A 71 6.88 -11.08 -13.73
N SER A 72 6.29 -10.04 -13.15
CA SER A 72 7.04 -8.98 -12.47
C SER A 72 7.78 -9.54 -11.25
N ILE A 73 8.83 -8.84 -10.82
CA ILE A 73 9.54 -9.17 -9.57
C ILE A 73 8.89 -8.52 -8.34
N GLU A 74 8.08 -7.49 -8.57
CA GLU A 74 7.39 -6.73 -7.55
C GLU A 74 6.11 -6.13 -8.12
N PHE A 75 5.06 -6.06 -7.31
CA PHE A 75 3.92 -5.18 -7.56
C PHE A 75 3.22 -4.82 -6.25
N GLU A 76 2.42 -3.76 -6.33
CA GLU A 76 1.69 -3.24 -5.18
C GLU A 76 0.19 -3.22 -5.45
N VAL A 77 -0.58 -3.39 -4.38
CA VAL A 77 -2.05 -3.36 -4.41
C VAL A 77 -2.55 -2.41 -3.36
N TYR A 78 -3.43 -1.50 -3.78
CA TYR A 78 -4.03 -0.48 -2.94
C TYR A 78 -5.52 -0.75 -2.78
N ARG A 79 -6.01 -0.72 -1.54
CA ARG A 79 -7.44 -0.72 -1.21
C ARG A 79 -7.72 0.47 -0.31
N VAL A 80 -8.70 1.28 -0.67
CA VAL A 80 -9.09 2.47 0.07
C VAL A 80 -10.60 2.47 0.20
N ASP A 81 -11.10 2.66 1.40
CA ASP A 81 -12.50 2.91 1.70
C ASP A 81 -12.63 4.15 2.60
N GLU A 82 -13.85 4.50 3.01
CA GLU A 82 -14.11 5.72 3.80
C GLU A 82 -13.42 5.73 5.17
N ASN A 83 -13.18 4.55 5.75
CA ASN A 83 -12.72 4.38 7.14
C ASN A 83 -11.38 3.64 7.22
N SER A 84 -10.82 3.20 6.11
CA SER A 84 -9.60 2.41 6.08
C SER A 84 -8.84 2.54 4.78
N SER A 85 -7.54 2.28 4.86
CA SER A 85 -6.68 2.11 3.70
C SER A 85 -5.72 0.96 3.93
N SER A 86 -5.33 0.30 2.84
CA SER A 86 -4.27 -0.70 2.87
C SER A 86 -3.44 -0.69 1.61
N ARG A 87 -2.16 -1.02 1.78
CA ARG A 87 -1.18 -1.24 0.71
C ARG A 87 -0.55 -2.60 0.92
N SER A 88 -0.66 -3.48 -0.05
CA SER A 88 0.04 -4.76 -0.08
C SER A 88 1.17 -4.69 -1.09
N VAL A 89 2.35 -5.16 -0.72
CA VAL A 89 3.52 -5.29 -1.56
C VAL A 89 3.85 -6.77 -1.69
N PHE A 90 4.09 -7.22 -2.90
CA PHE A 90 4.46 -8.59 -3.23
C PHE A 90 5.80 -8.56 -3.93
N VAL A 91 6.78 -9.34 -3.46
CA VAL A 91 8.13 -9.37 -4.02
C VAL A 91 8.60 -10.81 -4.21
N SER A 92 9.18 -11.11 -5.38
CA SER A 92 9.86 -12.37 -5.65
C SER A 92 10.91 -12.16 -6.74
N ALA A 93 12.19 -12.41 -6.41
CA ALA A 93 13.29 -12.30 -7.36
C ALA A 93 13.14 -13.27 -8.56
N ALA A 94 12.42 -14.38 -8.39
CA ALA A 94 12.14 -15.34 -9.46
C ALA A 94 11.00 -14.89 -10.40
N GLY A 95 10.33 -13.78 -10.08
CA GLY A 95 9.01 -13.42 -10.60
C GLY A 95 7.90 -13.94 -9.69
N ILE A 96 6.80 -13.20 -9.57
CA ILE A 96 5.72 -13.48 -8.60
C ILE A 96 5.16 -14.89 -8.75
N CYS A 97 4.69 -15.28 -9.93
CA CYS A 97 4.04 -16.56 -10.11
C CYS A 97 5.02 -17.72 -10.11
N LYS A 98 6.26 -17.51 -10.56
CA LYS A 98 7.31 -18.53 -10.43
C LYS A 98 7.67 -18.74 -8.96
N GLY A 99 7.75 -17.66 -8.18
CA GLY A 99 8.00 -17.71 -6.74
C GLY A 99 6.87 -18.40 -5.98
N PHE A 100 5.63 -17.96 -6.19
CA PHE A 100 4.44 -18.49 -5.53
C PHE A 100 4.20 -19.97 -5.84
N ASN A 101 4.47 -20.41 -7.07
CA ASN A 101 4.24 -21.80 -7.50
C ASN A 101 5.38 -22.75 -7.15
N GLY A 102 6.58 -22.22 -6.91
CA GLY A 102 7.79 -22.96 -6.58
C GLY A 102 8.19 -22.79 -5.12
N ASP A 103 9.47 -23.04 -4.85
CA ASP A 103 10.01 -23.05 -3.49
C ASP A 103 10.63 -21.70 -3.08
N TYR A 104 10.70 -20.73 -3.99
CA TYR A 104 11.25 -19.39 -3.70
C TYR A 104 10.30 -18.55 -2.83
N GLY A 105 8.98 -18.75 -2.97
CA GLY A 105 7.98 -17.97 -2.27
C GLY A 105 7.79 -16.56 -2.83
N VAL A 106 6.84 -15.84 -2.24
CA VAL A 106 6.64 -14.41 -2.46
C VAL A 106 6.65 -13.73 -1.11
N ASP A 107 7.53 -12.75 -0.93
CA ASP A 107 7.52 -11.91 0.27
C ASP A 107 6.35 -10.94 0.17
N PHE A 108 5.48 -11.02 1.17
CA PHE A 108 4.25 -10.26 1.28
C PHE A 108 4.36 -9.29 2.45
N THR A 109 4.10 -8.01 2.20
CA THR A 109 3.96 -6.99 3.24
C THR A 109 2.65 -6.24 3.05
N ASN A 110 1.82 -6.18 4.08
CA ASN A 110 0.57 -5.41 4.07
C ASN A 110 0.59 -4.35 5.16
N PHE A 111 0.41 -3.10 4.75
CA PHE A 111 0.14 -1.96 5.61
C PHE A 111 -1.37 -1.77 5.68
N THR A 112 -1.95 -1.67 6.88
CA THR A 112 -3.37 -1.36 7.08
C THR A 112 -3.50 -0.19 8.04
N ASN A 113 -4.36 0.77 7.69
CA ASN A 113 -4.79 1.88 8.53
C ASN A 113 -6.31 1.87 8.65
N HIS A 114 -6.81 2.08 9.85
CA HIS A 114 -8.21 2.30 10.20
C HIS A 114 -8.33 3.68 10.82
N TYR A 115 -9.06 4.57 10.17
CA TYR A 115 -9.20 5.96 10.56
C TYR A 115 -10.19 6.11 11.71
N ILE A 116 -9.85 6.97 12.68
CA ILE A 116 -10.71 7.27 13.84
C ILE A 116 -11.93 8.10 13.43
N SER A 117 -11.80 8.91 12.39
CA SER A 117 -12.88 9.77 11.89
C SER A 117 -12.89 9.79 10.37
N ARG A 118 -14.09 9.84 9.79
CA ARG A 118 -14.26 9.99 8.35
C ARG A 118 -13.62 11.30 7.90
N ASN A 119 -12.87 11.26 6.82
CA ASN A 119 -12.16 12.41 6.23
C ASN A 119 -11.03 13.00 7.09
N ASP A 120 -10.59 12.34 8.16
CA ASP A 120 -9.39 12.70 8.93
C ASP A 120 -8.41 11.51 8.92
N ASP A 121 -7.37 11.60 8.08
CA ASP A 121 -6.32 10.59 7.98
C ASP A 121 -5.19 10.78 9.00
N SER A 122 -5.25 11.84 9.82
CA SER A 122 -4.21 12.15 10.82
C SER A 122 -4.27 11.26 12.05
N GLN A 123 -5.41 10.59 12.28
CA GLN A 123 -5.60 9.70 13.42
C GLN A 123 -6.07 8.33 12.97
N TYR A 124 -5.27 7.30 13.24
CA TYR A 124 -5.56 5.94 12.81
C TYR A 124 -4.90 4.90 13.72
N TYR A 125 -5.37 3.66 13.58
CA TYR A 125 -4.71 2.48 14.11
C TYR A 125 -4.61 1.40 13.04
N GLY A 126 -3.74 0.43 13.22
CA GLY A 126 -3.62 -0.69 12.29
C GLY A 126 -2.31 -1.41 12.48
N GLY A 127 -1.67 -1.79 11.39
CA GLY A 127 -0.39 -2.49 11.49
C GLY A 127 0.24 -2.89 10.16
N ILE A 128 1.43 -3.45 10.29
CA ILE A 128 2.24 -4.01 9.21
C ILE A 128 2.27 -5.51 9.41
N THR A 129 1.69 -6.25 8.47
CA THR A 129 1.77 -7.72 8.41
C THR A 129 2.80 -8.12 7.38
N GLY A 130 3.74 -8.99 7.74
CA GLY A 130 4.71 -9.58 6.82
C GLY A 130 4.62 -11.10 6.83
N ALA A 131 4.84 -11.75 5.69
CA ALA A 131 4.98 -13.21 5.58
C ALA A 131 5.66 -13.58 4.25
N SER A 132 6.20 -14.79 4.15
CA SER A 132 6.50 -15.40 2.85
C SER A 132 5.36 -16.37 2.50
N ILE A 133 4.74 -16.18 1.33
CA ILE A 133 3.54 -16.91 0.90
C ILE A 133 3.85 -17.86 -0.27
N TYR A 134 3.17 -19.00 -0.28
CA TYR A 134 3.38 -20.11 -1.23
C TYR A 134 2.05 -20.69 -1.66
N ARG A 135 2.00 -21.35 -2.82
CA ARG A 135 0.80 -22.05 -3.29
C ARG A 135 0.57 -23.38 -2.57
N LYS A 136 1.64 -24.12 -2.29
CA LYS A 136 1.58 -25.53 -1.87
C LYS A 136 1.80 -25.75 -0.38
N HIS A 137 2.23 -24.73 0.36
CA HIS A 137 2.66 -24.84 1.74
C HIS A 137 2.13 -23.64 2.52
N ASP A 138 2.00 -23.80 3.84
CA ASP A 138 1.54 -22.72 4.70
C ASP A 138 2.53 -21.53 4.68
N PRO A 139 2.03 -20.29 4.85
CA PRO A 139 2.86 -19.12 5.06
C PRO A 139 3.86 -19.32 6.18
N ASN A 140 5.08 -18.83 5.98
CA ASN A 140 6.10 -18.80 7.01
C ASN A 140 6.59 -17.36 7.24
N ASN A 141 7.53 -17.19 8.18
CA ASN A 141 8.10 -15.88 8.54
C ASN A 141 7.03 -14.82 8.85
N MET A 142 5.92 -15.25 9.46
CA MET A 142 4.80 -14.37 9.77
C MET A 142 5.18 -13.38 10.88
N GLN A 143 5.04 -12.09 10.59
CA GLN A 143 5.35 -11.01 11.51
C GLN A 143 4.24 -9.96 11.51
N TYR A 144 4.07 -9.29 12.66
CA TYR A 144 3.11 -8.22 12.82
C TYR A 144 3.63 -7.11 13.71
N VAL A 145 3.48 -5.87 13.25
CA VAL A 145 3.82 -4.67 14.01
C VAL A 145 2.58 -3.77 14.08
N PRO A 146 1.96 -3.60 15.27
CA PRO A 146 0.82 -2.71 15.41
C PRO A 146 1.26 -1.24 15.39
N ILE A 147 0.43 -0.37 14.81
CA ILE A 147 0.64 1.08 14.73
C ILE A 147 -0.57 1.78 15.33
N TYR A 148 -0.31 2.78 16.17
CA TYR A 148 -1.35 3.63 16.76
C TYR A 148 -0.91 5.10 16.65
N ALA A 149 -1.62 5.86 15.84
CA ALA A 149 -1.50 7.31 15.73
C ALA A 149 -2.81 7.93 16.25
N ILE A 150 -2.98 7.99 17.57
CA ILE A 150 -4.23 8.44 18.19
C ILE A 150 -3.89 9.47 19.26
N LYS A 151 -4.52 10.66 19.22
CA LYS A 151 -4.23 11.73 20.19
C LYS A 151 -4.87 11.49 21.55
N ASN A 152 -6.07 10.90 21.57
CA ASN A 152 -6.77 10.60 22.81
C ASN A 152 -6.21 9.31 23.44
N HIS A 153 -5.46 9.45 24.54
CA HIS A 153 -4.81 8.34 25.23
C HIS A 153 -5.77 7.27 25.77
N GLN A 154 -6.95 7.65 26.23
CA GLN A 154 -7.93 6.68 26.73
C GLN A 154 -8.46 5.81 25.58
N LEU A 155 -8.79 6.46 24.46
CA LEU A 155 -9.21 5.76 23.24
C LEU A 155 -8.10 4.88 22.66
N GLU A 156 -6.86 5.38 22.64
CA GLU A 156 -5.68 4.62 22.20
C GLU A 156 -5.53 3.33 23.01
N LYS A 157 -5.62 3.42 24.34
CA LYS A 157 -5.51 2.27 25.25
C LYS A 157 -6.62 1.24 24.97
N GLU A 158 -7.86 1.69 24.85
CA GLU A 158 -9.00 0.83 24.55
C GLU A 158 -8.86 0.11 23.20
N ILE A 159 -8.41 0.84 22.17
CA ILE A 159 -8.16 0.26 20.85
C ILE A 159 -7.03 -0.76 20.92
N ARG A 160 -5.90 -0.42 21.54
CA ARG A 160 -4.76 -1.32 21.70
C ARG A 160 -5.16 -2.62 22.39
N GLU A 161 -5.87 -2.55 23.50
CA GLU A 161 -6.31 -3.75 24.24
C GLU A 161 -7.25 -4.63 23.40
N ARG A 162 -8.08 -4.04 22.54
CA ARG A 162 -8.96 -4.76 21.63
C ARG A 162 -8.18 -5.44 20.50
N GLU A 163 -7.27 -4.71 19.86
CA GLU A 163 -6.49 -5.21 18.71
C GLU A 163 -5.50 -6.30 19.13
N MET A 164 -4.89 -6.19 20.31
CA MET A 164 -4.01 -7.21 20.87
C MET A 164 -4.70 -8.57 21.02
N LYS A 165 -6.00 -8.58 21.36
CA LYS A 165 -6.78 -9.83 21.48
C LYS A 165 -7.04 -10.51 20.13
N LYS A 166 -7.04 -9.75 19.04
CA LYS A 166 -7.36 -10.21 17.67
C LYS A 166 -6.15 -10.34 16.76
N THR A 167 -4.95 -10.04 17.26
CA THR A 167 -3.73 -9.92 16.44
C THR A 167 -3.49 -11.15 15.56
N LYS A 168 -3.67 -12.37 16.10
CA LYS A 168 -3.49 -13.60 15.32
C LYS A 168 -4.46 -13.71 14.15
N ASP A 169 -5.71 -13.28 14.34
CA ASP A 169 -6.74 -13.39 13.32
C ASP A 169 -6.54 -12.32 12.24
N ILE A 170 -6.18 -11.09 12.64
CA ILE A 170 -5.80 -10.01 11.73
C ILE A 170 -4.67 -10.46 10.80
N VAL A 171 -3.59 -11.04 11.36
CA VAL A 171 -2.44 -11.51 10.58
C VAL A 171 -2.85 -12.58 9.57
N ARG A 172 -3.61 -13.60 10.01
CA ARG A 172 -4.07 -14.67 9.12
C ARG A 172 -4.97 -14.16 8.01
N GLU A 173 -5.89 -13.25 8.31
CA GLU A 173 -6.80 -12.67 7.32
C GLU A 173 -6.03 -11.92 6.23
N LYS A 174 -5.03 -11.10 6.61
CA LYS A 174 -4.25 -10.32 5.63
C LYS A 174 -3.41 -11.22 4.73
N ILE A 175 -2.73 -12.21 5.32
CA ILE A 175 -1.94 -13.17 4.55
C ILE A 175 -2.84 -13.98 3.62
N TYR A 176 -3.94 -14.55 4.14
CA TYR A 176 -4.91 -15.30 3.34
C TYR A 176 -5.45 -14.47 2.18
N THR A 177 -5.79 -13.20 2.40
CA THR A 177 -6.26 -12.32 1.33
C THR A 177 -5.21 -12.11 0.25
N GLY A 178 -3.95 -11.94 0.63
CA GLY A 178 -2.81 -11.87 -0.31
C GLY A 178 -2.64 -13.16 -1.12
N GLU A 179 -2.70 -14.31 -0.45
CA GLU A 179 -2.66 -15.62 -1.11
C GLU A 179 -3.81 -15.84 -2.08
N GLN A 180 -5.03 -15.45 -1.69
CA GLN A 180 -6.21 -15.60 -2.56
C GLN A 180 -6.07 -14.74 -3.81
N LEU A 181 -5.53 -13.52 -3.70
CA LEU A 181 -5.27 -12.68 -4.87
C LEU A 181 -4.29 -13.35 -5.83
N LEU A 182 -3.16 -13.87 -5.30
CA LEU A 182 -2.20 -14.60 -6.13
C LEU A 182 -2.83 -15.86 -6.72
N ASN A 183 -3.56 -16.63 -5.93
CA ASN A 183 -4.06 -17.93 -6.35
C ASN A 183 -5.19 -17.83 -7.38
N LYS A 184 -6.15 -16.95 -7.12
CA LYS A 184 -7.39 -16.84 -7.90
C LYS A 184 -7.33 -15.83 -9.01
N THR A 185 -6.41 -14.85 -8.97
CA THR A 185 -6.40 -13.75 -9.95
C THR A 185 -5.11 -13.71 -10.75
N ILE A 186 -3.97 -13.62 -10.08
CA ILE A 186 -2.69 -13.31 -10.75
C ILE A 186 -2.02 -14.57 -11.31
N CYS A 187 -1.87 -15.59 -10.48
CA CYS A 187 -1.15 -16.82 -10.81
C CYS A 187 -2.07 -17.99 -11.11
N LYS A 188 -3.28 -17.74 -11.65
CA LYS A 188 -4.27 -18.79 -11.97
C LYS A 188 -3.57 -19.99 -12.60
N ALA A 189 -3.71 -21.16 -11.99
CA ALA A 189 -3.20 -22.38 -12.60
C ALA A 189 -3.93 -22.55 -13.94
N GLY A 190 -3.19 -22.68 -15.04
CA GLY A 190 -3.79 -23.04 -16.31
C GLY A 190 -4.58 -24.34 -16.13
N LYS A 191 -5.78 -24.43 -16.75
CA LYS A 191 -6.41 -25.74 -16.93
C LYS A 191 -5.42 -26.59 -17.71
N LYS A 192 -4.88 -27.62 -17.06
CA LYS A 192 -4.16 -28.68 -17.76
C LYS A 192 -5.14 -29.45 -18.63
#